data_AF-M0ZPM7-F1
#
_entry.id   AF-M0ZPM7-F1
#
_cell.length_a   1.000
_cell.length_b   1.000
_cell.length_c   1.000
_cell.angle_alpha   90.00
_cell.angle_beta   90.00
_cell.angle_gamma   90.00
#
_symmetry.space_group_name_H-M   'P 1'
#
loop_
_entity.id
_entity.type
_entity.pdbx_description
1 polymer ?
#
loop_
_entity_poly.entity_id
_entity_poly.type
_entity_poly.pdbx_seq_one_letter_code
_entity_poly.pdbx_strand_id
1 'polypeptide(L)'
;MGQTLGCIQVDQSTVAVKEQFGKFDQVLEPGCHCLPWCLGYQVAGSLSLRVQQLDVRCETKTKDNVFVTVVASIQYRALAENAADAFYKLSNTKGQIQSYVFDGMFSKLYL
;
A
#
# COMPACT_ATOMS: atom_id res chain seq x y z
N MET A 1 -6.28 -21.15 8.45
CA MET A 1 -7.34 -22.18 8.25
C MET A 1 -7.07 -22.88 6.93
N GLY A 2 -6.74 -24.19 6.99
CA GLY A 2 -6.85 -25.17 5.90
C GLY A 2 -6.05 -24.94 4.60
N GLN A 3 -4.78 -25.35 4.56
CA GLN A 3 -4.09 -25.65 3.30
C GLN A 3 -4.36 -27.13 2.94
N THR A 4 -5.45 -27.38 2.24
CA THR A 4 -5.68 -28.68 1.57
C THR A 4 -6.20 -28.37 0.18
N LEU A 5 -5.40 -28.65 -0.86
CA LEU A 5 -5.70 -28.52 -2.31
C LEU A 5 -5.25 -27.24 -3.06
N GLY A 6 -4.27 -26.47 -2.56
CA GLY A 6 -3.76 -25.32 -3.32
C GLY A 6 -4.79 -24.19 -3.52
N CYS A 7 -5.94 -24.27 -2.84
CA CYS A 7 -6.93 -23.20 -2.84
C CYS A 7 -6.46 -22.10 -1.87
N ILE A 8 -6.30 -20.89 -2.39
CA ILE A 8 -6.02 -19.69 -1.61
C ILE A 8 -7.30 -18.86 -1.62
N GLN A 9 -7.78 -18.54 -0.43
CA GLN A 9 -8.90 -17.64 -0.26
C GLN A 9 -8.38 -16.24 -0.04
N VAL A 10 -8.79 -15.31 -0.90
CA VAL A 10 -8.50 -13.88 -0.76
C VAL A 10 -9.66 -13.25 0.00
N ASP A 11 -9.35 -12.63 1.14
CA ASP A 11 -10.34 -11.96 1.98
C ASP A 11 -11.05 -10.81 1.25
N GLN A 12 -12.31 -10.58 1.63
CA GLN A 12 -13.09 -9.45 1.12
C GLN A 12 -12.36 -8.12 1.38
N SER A 13 -12.29 -7.29 0.34
CA SER A 13 -11.57 -5.99 0.31
C SER A 13 -10.04 -6.08 0.30
N THR A 14 -9.48 -7.22 -0.07
CA THR A 14 -8.05 -7.41 -0.29
C THR A 14 -7.84 -7.97 -1.70
N VAL A 15 -6.75 -7.56 -2.34
CA VAL A 15 -6.30 -8.14 -3.62
C VAL A 15 -4.99 -8.86 -3.38
N ALA A 16 -4.80 -10.02 -3.99
CA ALA A 16 -3.56 -10.78 -3.88
C ALA A 16 -2.80 -10.72 -5.21
N VAL A 17 -1.49 -10.56 -5.16
CA VAL A 17 -0.64 -10.55 -6.35
C VAL A 17 -0.13 -11.98 -6.57
N LYS A 18 -0.48 -12.56 -7.71
CA LYS A 18 -0.04 -13.89 -8.13
C LYS A 18 1.21 -13.79 -8.98
N GLU A 19 2.20 -14.60 -8.63
CA GLU A 19 3.43 -14.79 -9.40
C GLU A 19 3.55 -16.23 -9.89
N GLN A 20 4.20 -16.39 -11.03
CA GLN A 20 4.62 -17.67 -11.58
C GLN A 20 6.14 -17.67 -11.77
N PHE A 21 6.86 -18.53 -11.04
CA PHE A 21 8.33 -18.59 -11.07
C PHE A 21 9.03 -17.21 -10.95
N GLY A 22 8.49 -16.32 -10.11
CA GLY A 22 9.02 -14.97 -9.89
C GLY A 22 8.64 -13.92 -10.94
N LYS A 23 7.82 -14.28 -11.92
CA LYS A 23 7.21 -13.32 -12.87
C LYS A 23 5.80 -12.98 -12.41
N PHE A 24 5.44 -11.69 -12.44
CA PHE A 24 4.06 -11.26 -12.24
C PHE A 24 3.14 -11.92 -13.28
N ASP A 25 2.07 -12.56 -12.80
CA ASP A 25 1.07 -13.23 -13.63
C ASP A 25 -0.23 -12.41 -13.66
N GLN A 26 -0.89 -12.26 -12.51
CA GLN A 26 -2.17 -11.54 -12.42
C GLN A 26 -2.46 -11.04 -10.99
N VAL A 27 -3.34 -10.05 -10.87
CA VAL A 27 -3.97 -9.67 -9.59
C VAL A 27 -5.23 -10.52 -9.38
N LEU A 28 -5.31 -11.18 -8.23
CA LEU A 28 -6.45 -11.97 -7.79
C LEU A 28 -7.43 -11.08 -7.03
N GLU A 29 -8.68 -11.04 -7.50
CA GLU A 29 -9.81 -10.41 -6.82
C GLU A 29 -10.29 -11.24 -5.62
N PRO A 30 -11.06 -10.64 -4.69
CA PRO A 30 -11.63 -11.35 -3.54
C PRO A 30 -12.41 -12.60 -3.97
N GLY A 31 -12.06 -13.76 -3.40
CA GLY A 31 -12.63 -15.04 -3.80
C GLY A 31 -11.74 -16.24 -3.47
N CYS A 32 -12.23 -17.43 -3.79
CA CYS A 32 -11.45 -18.67 -3.69
C CYS A 32 -10.78 -18.97 -5.03
N HIS A 33 -9.44 -18.97 -5.05
CA HIS A 33 -8.66 -19.25 -6.25
C HIS A 33 -7.83 -20.51 -6.06
N CYS A 34 -7.90 -21.44 -7.02
CA CYS A 34 -7.06 -22.63 -7.03
C CYS A 34 -5.68 -22.27 -7.61
N LEU A 35 -4.66 -22.15 -6.75
CA LEU A 35 -3.26 -22.01 -7.13
C LEU A 35 -2.53 -23.34 -6.89
N PRO A 36 -2.42 -24.19 -7.91
CA PRO A 36 -1.62 -25.40 -7.81
C PRO A 36 -0.14 -25.05 -7.62
N TRP A 37 0.36 -25.23 -6.39
CA TRP A 37 1.76 -25.06 -6.01
C TRP A 37 2.73 -25.84 -6.92
N CYS A 38 2.30 -26.99 -7.45
CA CYS A 38 3.11 -27.85 -8.33
C CYS A 38 3.48 -27.21 -9.68
N LEU A 39 2.81 -26.12 -10.09
CA LEU A 39 3.07 -25.41 -11.35
C LEU A 39 3.86 -24.11 -11.15
N GLY A 40 4.46 -23.90 -9.97
CA GLY A 40 5.28 -22.73 -9.67
C GLY A 40 4.49 -21.45 -9.39
N TYR A 41 3.18 -21.57 -9.11
CA TYR A 41 2.34 -20.45 -8.72
C TYR A 41 2.46 -20.17 -7.23
N GLN A 42 2.77 -18.91 -6.89
CA GLN A 42 2.87 -18.43 -5.52
C GLN A 42 2.18 -17.06 -5.39
N VAL A 43 1.71 -16.75 -4.19
CA VAL A 43 1.20 -15.40 -3.87
C VAL A 43 2.36 -14.59 -3.32
N ALA A 44 2.74 -13.54 -4.05
CA ALA A 44 3.85 -12.66 -3.69
C ALA A 44 3.51 -11.75 -2.51
N GLY A 45 2.23 -11.37 -2.41
CA GLY A 45 1.74 -10.51 -1.37
C GLY A 45 0.26 -10.21 -1.52
N SER A 46 -0.31 -9.56 -0.51
CA SER A 46 -1.67 -9.08 -0.54
C SER A 46 -1.71 -7.59 -0.19
N LEU A 47 -2.60 -6.87 -0.86
CA LEU A 47 -2.81 -5.44 -0.70
C LEU A 47 -4.26 -5.22 -0.29
N SER A 48 -4.45 -4.55 0.84
CA SER A 48 -5.81 -4.18 1.26
C SER A 48 -6.30 -2.99 0.43
N LEU A 49 -7.51 -3.11 -0.12
CA LEU A 49 -8.24 -2.03 -0.76
C LEU A 49 -8.97 -1.14 0.27
N ARG A 50 -8.80 -1.39 1.57
CA ARG A 50 -9.40 -0.56 2.62
C ARG A 50 -8.67 0.77 2.74
N VAL A 51 -9.39 1.80 3.15
CA VAL A 51 -8.81 3.12 3.43
C VAL A 51 -7.84 2.96 4.60
N GLN A 52 -6.61 3.41 4.40
CA GLN A 52 -5.58 3.47 5.43
C GLN A 52 -5.39 4.91 5.83
N GLN A 53 -5.20 5.13 7.13
CA GLN A 53 -4.86 6.44 7.68
C GLN A 53 -3.38 6.45 8.05
N LEU A 54 -2.68 7.50 7.66
CA LEU A 54 -1.32 7.80 8.05
C LEU A 54 -1.30 9.15 8.74
N ASP A 55 -1.07 9.12 10.05
CA ASP A 55 -0.86 10.33 10.83
C ASP A 55 0.62 10.70 10.78
N VAL A 56 0.90 11.87 10.21
CA VAL A 56 2.25 12.41 10.08
C VAL A 56 2.40 13.53 11.08
N ARG A 57 3.40 13.39 11.97
CA ARG A 57 3.77 14.43 12.93
C ARG A 57 4.87 15.26 12.30
N CYS A 58 4.60 16.55 12.15
CA CYS A 58 5.50 17.50 11.52
C CYS A 58 5.86 18.56 12.56
N GLU A 59 7.15 18.74 12.80
CA GLU A 59 7.64 19.87 13.58
C GLU A 59 7.98 21.00 12.62
N THR A 60 7.36 22.16 12.82
CA THR A 60 7.63 23.35 12.02
C THR A 60 8.00 24.52 12.92
N LYS A 61 8.84 25.42 12.39
CA LYS A 61 9.22 26.65 13.07
C LYS A 61 8.42 27.80 12.45
N THR A 62 7.68 28.51 13.30
CA THR A 62 6.92 29.69 12.90
C THR A 62 7.83 30.90 12.68
N LYS A 63 7.32 31.94 11.99
CA LYS A 63 8.03 33.21 11.77
C LYS A 63 8.43 33.90 13.09
N ASP A 64 7.66 33.64 14.16
CA ASP A 64 7.94 34.13 15.52
C ASP A 64 8.94 33.26 16.30
N ASN A 65 9.68 32.39 15.61
CA ASN A 65 10.73 31.55 16.17
C ASN A 65 10.25 30.48 17.18
N VAL A 66 8.94 30.22 17.22
CA VAL A 66 8.32 29.18 18.07
C VAL A 66 8.19 27.87 17.30
N PHE A 67 8.58 26.76 17.93
CA PHE A 67 8.38 25.42 17.40
C PHE A 67 6.96 24.95 17.68
N VAL A 68 6.26 24.54 16.62
CA VAL A 68 4.89 24.03 16.71
C VAL A 68 4.86 22.63 16.09
N THR A 69 4.23 21.69 16.78
CA THR A 69 3.99 20.34 16.25
C THR A 69 2.61 20.31 15.61
N VAL A 70 2.57 20.04 14.31
CA VAL A 70 1.34 19.87 13.55
C VAL A 70 1.15 18.39 13.26
N VAL A 71 -0.06 17.88 13.46
CA VAL A 71 -0.41 16.50 13.09
C VAL A 71 -1.32 16.56 11.86
N ALA A 72 -0.85 16.00 10.75
CA ALA A 72 -1.63 15.87 9.53
C ALA A 72 -2.09 14.41 9.39
N SER A 73 -3.40 14.20 9.34
CA SER A 73 -4.01 12.89 9.10
C SER A 73 -4.31 12.72 7.61
N ILE A 74 -3.59 11.81 6.95
CA ILE A 74 -3.74 11.55 5.52
C ILE A 74 -4.47 10.22 5.36
N GLN A 75 -5.58 10.22 4.64
CA GLN A 75 -6.28 9.00 4.24
C GLN A 75 -5.93 8.65 2.80
N TYR A 76 -5.48 7.43 2.57
CA TYR A 76 -5.15 6.93 1.23
C TYR A 76 -5.72 5.53 1.02
N ARG A 77 -5.93 5.17 -0.25
CA ARG A 77 -6.47 3.88 -0.67
C ARG A 77 -5.78 3.45 -1.96
N ALA A 78 -5.39 2.18 -2.06
CA ALA A 78 -4.90 1.62 -3.30
C ALA A 78 -6.05 1.39 -4.29
N LEU A 79 -5.83 1.76 -5.56
CA LEU A 79 -6.75 1.44 -6.65
C LEU A 79 -6.46 0.02 -7.14
N ALA A 80 -7.49 -0.83 -7.22
CA ALA A 80 -7.35 -2.24 -7.55
C ALA A 80 -6.74 -2.47 -8.95
N GLU A 81 -7.13 -1.63 -9.91
CA GLU A 81 -6.62 -1.61 -11.29
C GLU A 81 -5.11 -1.42 -11.40
N ASN A 82 -4.51 -0.66 -10.48
CA ASN A 82 -3.08 -0.35 -10.46
C ASN A 82 -2.35 -1.05 -9.31
N ALA A 83 -2.97 -2.05 -8.66
CA ALA A 83 -2.41 -2.70 -7.48
C ALA A 83 -1.13 -3.47 -7.76
N ALA A 84 -1.02 -4.10 -8.95
CA ALA A 84 0.21 -4.77 -9.38
C ALA A 84 1.37 -3.79 -9.51
N ASP A 85 1.17 -2.73 -10.27
CA ASP A 85 2.15 -1.66 -10.47
C ASP A 85 2.54 -1.02 -9.14
N ALA A 86 1.57 -0.78 -8.26
CA ALA A 86 1.82 -0.22 -6.94
C ALA A 86 2.69 -1.15 -6.07
N PHE A 87 2.43 -2.46 -6.10
CA PHE A 87 3.17 -3.46 -5.32
C PHE A 87 4.65 -3.55 -5.74
N TYR A 88 4.94 -3.54 -7.05
CA TYR A 88 6.31 -3.67 -7.52
C TYR A 88 7.08 -2.34 -7.58
N LYS A 89 6.40 -1.20 -7.81
CA LYS A 89 7.07 0.10 -7.93
C LYS A 89 7.26 0.80 -6.58
N LEU A 90 6.34 0.62 -5.63
CA LEU A 90 6.41 1.30 -4.34
C LEU A 90 6.92 0.37 -3.24
N SER A 91 8.24 0.26 -3.10
CA SER A 91 8.87 -0.43 -1.97
C SER A 91 8.61 0.26 -0.61
N ASN A 92 8.28 1.56 -0.60
CA ASN A 92 7.84 2.28 0.61
C ASN A 92 6.77 3.35 0.34
N THR A 93 5.52 2.92 0.23
CA THR A 93 4.37 3.80 -0.05
C THR A 93 4.18 4.90 1.00
N LYS A 94 4.34 4.57 2.29
CA LYS A 94 4.11 5.52 3.40
C LYS A 94 5.15 6.64 3.40
N GLY A 95 6.43 6.29 3.23
CA GLY A 95 7.51 7.28 3.17
C GLY A 95 7.37 8.22 1.97
N GLN A 96 6.94 7.70 0.81
CA GLN A 96 6.75 8.52 -0.37
C GLN A 96 5.58 9.51 -0.24
N ILE A 97 4.46 9.08 0.35
CA ILE A 97 3.33 9.96 0.69
C ILE A 97 3.77 11.04 1.69
N GLN A 98 4.53 10.65 2.71
CA GLN A 98 5.07 11.59 3.70
C GLN A 98 5.91 12.67 3.02
N SER A 99 6.92 12.29 2.23
CA SER A 99 7.80 13.25 1.55
C SER A 99 7.04 14.21 0.63
N TYR A 100 6.04 13.73 -0.10
CA TYR A 100 5.24 14.57 -0.99
C TYR A 100 4.39 15.60 -0.21
N VAL A 101 3.76 15.17 0.88
CA VAL A 101 2.96 16.06 1.73
C VAL A 101 3.85 17.05 2.47
N PHE A 102 5.01 16.61 2.95
CA PHE A 102 6.00 17.50 3.55
C PHE A 102 6.43 18.59 2.57
N ASP A 103 6.81 18.24 1.33
CA ASP A 103 7.21 19.22 0.32
C ASP A 103 6.09 20.23 0.00
N GLY A 104 4.85 19.74 -0.22
CA GLY A 104 3.72 20.61 -0.54
C GLY A 104 3.26 21.51 0.62
N MET A 105 3.29 21.03 1.87
CA MET A 105 2.91 21.82 3.04
C MET A 105 3.97 22.85 3.41
N PHE A 106 5.25 22.45 3.44
CA PHE A 106 6.33 23.36 3.77
C PHE A 106 6.55 24.41 2.67
N SER A 107 6.38 24.06 1.39
CA SER A 107 6.46 25.04 0.29
C SER A 107 5.51 26.24 0.48
N LYS A 108 4.30 26.02 1.00
CA LYS A 108 3.32 27.09 1.27
C LYS A 108 3.51 27.82 2.60
N LEU A 109 4.10 27.18 3.61
CA LEU A 109 4.32 27.78 4.93
C LEU A 109 5.54 28.73 4.97
N TYR A 110 6.47 28.60 4.02
CA TYR A 110 7.64 29.46 3.90
C TYR A 110 7.43 30.71 3.00
N LEU A 111 6.24 30.90 2.40
CA LEU A 111 5.79 32.16 1.79
C LEU A 111 5.00 32.97 2.83
#